data_AF-A0A512AKY4-F1
#
_entry.id   AF-A0A512AKY4-F1
#
_cell.length_a   1.000
_cell.length_b   1.000
_cell.length_c   1.000
_cell.angle_alpha   90.00
_cell.angle_beta   90.00
_cell.angle_gamma   90.00
#
_symmetry.space_group_name_H-M   'P 1'
#
loop_
_entity.id
_entity.type
_entity.pdbx_description
1 polymer ?
#
loop_
_entity_poly.entity_id
_entity_poly.type
_entity_poly.pdbx_seq_one_letter_code
_entity_poly.pdbx_strand_id
1 'polypeptide(L)'
;MLSLALFLAALQAELAPPPPVPCADKGGLLPGTGLCRADALARLPRGAWAPPQGCDVTAQEAQLTGGRWLLYAAQRCGEKTARLTVTPQQGGALVLRYAETARNTELMGRKALTIVESNPAHLAVYTLASAGLPQPQTQRCALRTPRGEGYPYDAFVYDLAASESRVTAALDLPCGPFGRSAWPDTYWRLFSGIGVYFQSAGDRPEFDPESLTVFKP
;
A
#
# COMPACT_ATOMS: atom_id res chain seq x y z
N MET A 1 -45.61 27.49 60.29
CA MET A 1 -44.84 26.33 59.80
C MET A 1 -45.26 26.12 58.35
N LEU A 2 -44.49 26.65 57.39
CA LEU A 2 -43.65 25.90 56.41
C LEU A 2 -44.51 25.00 55.47
N SER A 3 -44.43 25.00 54.15
CA SER A 3 -43.42 25.51 53.21
C SER A 3 -44.01 25.64 51.80
N LEU A 4 -43.48 26.65 51.09
CA LEU A 4 -43.40 26.80 49.64
C LEU A 4 -43.00 25.49 48.93
N ALA A 5 -43.64 25.18 47.79
CA ALA A 5 -43.03 24.34 46.76
C ALA A 5 -43.56 24.76 45.38
N LEU A 6 -42.99 25.84 44.84
CA LEU A 6 -42.90 26.07 43.40
C LEU A 6 -42.12 24.90 42.79
N PHE A 7 -42.78 24.05 42.00
CA PHE A 7 -42.09 23.17 41.08
C PHE A 7 -41.96 23.89 39.74
N LEU A 8 -40.79 24.50 39.53
CA LEU A 8 -40.32 24.89 38.21
C LEU A 8 -40.24 23.64 37.32
N ALA A 9 -41.08 23.58 36.29
CA ALA A 9 -40.86 22.69 35.16
C ALA A 9 -39.64 23.20 34.39
N ALA A 10 -38.47 22.64 34.69
CA ALA A 10 -37.27 22.85 33.90
C ALA A 10 -37.46 22.19 32.53
N LEU A 11 -37.56 23.00 31.48
CA LEU A 11 -37.29 22.56 30.11
C LEU A 11 -35.84 22.07 30.05
N GLN A 12 -35.63 20.76 30.20
CA GLN A 12 -34.44 20.11 29.69
C GLN A 12 -34.65 19.92 28.19
N ALA A 13 -34.31 20.95 27.42
CA ALA A 13 -34.00 20.75 26.01
C ALA A 13 -32.71 19.91 25.97
N GLU A 14 -32.89 18.60 25.86
CA GLU A 14 -31.82 17.66 25.57
C GLU A 14 -31.25 18.07 24.21
N LEU A 15 -30.14 18.81 24.22
CA LEU A 15 -29.39 19.14 23.02
C LEU A 15 -28.97 17.80 22.41
N ALA A 16 -29.66 17.41 21.33
CA ALA A 16 -29.26 16.30 20.52
C ALA A 16 -27.75 16.45 20.22
N PRO A 17 -26.94 15.39 20.35
CA PRO A 17 -25.52 15.47 20.06
C PRO A 17 -25.37 16.06 18.64
N PRO A 18 -24.41 16.98 18.42
CA PRO A 18 -24.21 17.56 17.10
C PRO A 18 -24.05 16.41 16.10
N PRO A 19 -24.66 16.51 14.90
CA PRO A 19 -24.47 15.48 13.88
C PRO A 19 -22.97 15.28 13.66
N PRO A 20 -22.49 14.04 13.49
CA PRO A 20 -21.07 13.77 13.28
C PRO A 20 -20.56 14.71 12.19
N VAL A 21 -19.59 15.57 12.51
CA VAL A 21 -19.10 16.55 11.56
C VAL A 21 -18.49 15.78 10.40
N PRO A 22 -19.04 15.87 9.18
CA PRO A 22 -18.51 15.13 8.04
C PRO A 22 -17.14 15.71 7.75
N CYS A 23 -16.09 15.02 8.21
CA CYS A 23 -14.68 15.35 8.03
C CYS A 23 -14.39 16.85 8.11
N ALA A 24 -14.35 17.39 9.34
CA ALA A 24 -14.08 18.80 9.61
C ALA A 24 -12.75 19.31 9.01
N ASP A 25 -11.82 18.41 8.68
CA ASP A 25 -10.51 18.71 8.14
C ASP A 25 -10.44 18.71 6.61
N LYS A 26 -9.46 19.47 6.08
CA LYS A 26 -9.18 19.62 4.65
C LYS A 26 -9.05 18.26 3.94
N GLY A 27 -9.90 18.02 2.95
CA GLY A 27 -9.79 16.88 2.03
C GLY A 27 -11.03 16.00 1.92
N GLY A 28 -11.97 16.11 2.86
CA GLY A 28 -13.25 15.40 2.83
C GLY A 28 -13.11 13.88 2.99
N LEU A 29 -14.12 13.17 2.49
CA LEU A 29 -14.21 11.72 2.55
C LEU A 29 -13.40 11.06 1.42
N LEU A 30 -12.85 9.89 1.71
CA LEU A 30 -12.43 8.91 0.73
C LEU A 30 -13.70 8.25 0.12
N PRO A 31 -13.89 8.30 -1.22
CA PRO A 31 -15.17 7.92 -1.85
C PRO A 31 -15.55 6.44 -1.70
N GLY A 32 -14.57 5.54 -1.61
CA GLY A 32 -14.72 4.11 -1.51
C GLY A 32 -14.86 3.60 -0.09
N THR A 33 -13.97 4.02 0.80
CA THR A 33 -13.99 3.59 2.21
C THR A 33 -14.89 4.43 3.10
N GLY A 34 -15.27 5.64 2.69
CA GLY A 34 -16.03 6.57 3.53
C GLY A 34 -15.23 7.10 4.73
N LEU A 35 -13.92 6.90 4.77
CA LEU A 35 -13.08 7.44 5.84
C LEU A 35 -12.75 8.91 5.57
N CYS A 36 -12.65 9.72 6.63
CA CYS A 36 -12.06 11.05 6.51
C CYS A 36 -10.60 10.92 6.10
N ARG A 37 -10.15 11.74 5.13
CA ARG A 37 -8.75 11.67 4.65
C ARG A 37 -7.73 11.89 5.76
N ALA A 38 -8.00 12.78 6.71
CA ALA A 38 -7.13 13.01 7.87
C ALA A 38 -7.02 11.75 8.75
N ASP A 39 -8.15 11.12 9.08
CA ASP A 39 -8.18 9.89 9.88
C ASP A 39 -7.51 8.72 9.16
N ALA A 40 -7.75 8.58 7.85
CA ALA A 40 -7.08 7.57 7.03
C ALA A 40 -5.57 7.81 7.04
N LEU A 41 -5.13 9.05 6.83
CA LEU A 41 -3.71 9.42 6.77
C LEU A 41 -2.99 9.19 8.10
N ALA A 42 -3.65 9.44 9.23
CA ALA A 42 -3.10 9.23 10.57
C ALA A 42 -2.88 7.74 10.91
N ARG A 43 -3.56 6.83 10.21
CA ARG A 43 -3.42 5.37 10.40
C ARG A 43 -2.31 4.75 9.56
N LEU A 44 -1.78 5.47 8.58
CA LEU A 44 -0.80 4.91 7.65
C LEU A 44 0.59 4.90 8.26
N PRO A 45 1.35 3.79 8.10
CA PRO A 45 2.78 3.81 8.38
C PRO A 45 3.46 4.88 7.52
N ARG A 46 4.58 5.41 8.02
CA ARG A 46 5.34 6.46 7.35
C ARG A 46 6.76 5.98 7.11
N GLY A 47 7.18 6.02 5.85
CA GLY A 47 8.56 5.79 5.47
C GLY A 47 9.38 7.08 5.47
N ALA A 48 10.58 7.00 4.88
CA ALA A 48 11.44 8.16 4.64
C ALA A 48 10.96 9.03 3.45
N TRP A 49 9.90 8.61 2.75
CA TRP A 49 9.33 9.37 1.63
C TRP A 49 8.72 10.67 2.12
N ALA A 50 9.03 11.77 1.42
CA ALA A 50 8.42 13.06 1.66
C ALA A 50 8.07 13.73 0.32
N PRO A 51 6.94 14.44 0.24
CA PRO A 51 6.61 15.19 -0.94
C PRO A 51 7.63 16.34 -1.13
N PRO A 52 7.88 16.76 -2.37
CA PRO A 52 8.72 17.89 -2.68
C PRO A 52 8.11 19.19 -2.17
N GLN A 53 8.92 20.25 -2.05
CA GLN A 53 8.47 21.57 -1.63
C GLN A 53 7.29 22.06 -2.50
N GLY A 54 6.27 22.64 -1.86
CA GLY A 54 5.05 23.11 -2.53
C GLY A 54 3.98 22.03 -2.72
N CYS A 55 4.23 20.80 -2.26
CA CYS A 55 3.25 19.73 -2.21
C CYS A 55 3.04 19.26 -0.76
N ASP A 56 1.86 18.73 -0.46
CA ASP A 56 1.54 18.11 0.81
C ASP A 56 1.23 16.61 0.63
N VAL A 57 1.00 15.95 1.77
CA VAL A 57 0.60 14.54 1.78
C VAL A 57 -0.86 14.43 2.13
N THR A 58 -1.59 13.62 1.38
CA THR A 58 -2.99 13.30 1.63
C THR A 58 -3.24 11.80 1.48
N ALA A 59 -4.20 11.25 2.23
CA ALA A 59 -4.58 9.86 2.05
C ALA A 59 -5.33 9.66 0.74
N GLN A 60 -5.08 8.53 0.09
CA GLN A 60 -5.81 8.02 -1.05
C GLN A 60 -6.11 6.54 -0.87
N GLU A 61 -6.95 6.00 -1.75
CA GLU A 61 -7.33 4.61 -1.74
C GLU A 61 -7.38 4.03 -3.16
N ALA A 62 -7.14 2.73 -3.26
CA ALA A 62 -7.35 1.96 -4.48
C ALA A 62 -8.18 0.71 -4.16
N GLN A 63 -9.19 0.41 -4.97
CA GLN A 63 -10.08 -0.71 -4.73
C GLN A 63 -9.34 -2.04 -4.97
N LEU A 64 -9.38 -2.92 -3.98
CA LEU A 64 -8.92 -4.31 -4.07
C LEU A 64 -10.13 -5.25 -4.26
N THR A 65 -9.88 -6.55 -4.39
CA THR A 65 -10.96 -7.54 -4.46
C THR A 65 -11.69 -7.72 -3.12
N GLY A 66 -12.94 -8.19 -3.19
CA GLY A 66 -13.71 -8.59 -2.00
C GLY A 66 -14.12 -7.44 -1.08
N GLY A 67 -14.33 -6.24 -1.63
CA GLY A 67 -14.72 -5.06 -0.85
C GLY A 67 -13.60 -4.50 0.02
N ARG A 68 -12.36 -4.92 -0.21
CA ARG A 68 -11.17 -4.39 0.46
C ARG A 68 -10.63 -3.18 -0.29
N TRP A 69 -9.87 -2.36 0.42
CA TRP A 69 -9.26 -1.15 -0.10
C TRP A 69 -7.79 -1.09 0.30
N LEU A 70 -6.94 -0.63 -0.61
CA LEU A 70 -5.57 -0.29 -0.31
C LEU A 70 -5.51 1.20 0.01
N LEU A 71 -5.28 1.56 1.27
CA LEU A 71 -5.02 2.93 1.69
C LEU A 71 -3.53 3.24 1.55
N TYR A 72 -3.21 4.47 1.14
CA TYR A 72 -1.84 4.93 0.97
C TYR A 72 -1.72 6.46 1.06
N ALA A 73 -0.53 6.93 1.40
CA ALA A 73 -0.19 8.34 1.50
C ALA A 73 0.31 8.81 0.12
N ALA A 74 -0.32 9.84 -0.43
CA ALA A 74 -0.09 10.34 -1.77
C ALA A 74 0.34 11.81 -1.75
N GLN A 75 1.12 12.19 -2.76
CA GLN A 75 1.46 13.59 -3.02
C GLN A 75 0.23 14.33 -3.54
N ARG A 76 0.01 15.54 -3.02
CA ARG A 76 -0.91 16.53 -3.58
C ARG A 76 -0.19 17.85 -3.78
N CYS A 77 -0.32 18.44 -4.97
CA CYS A 77 0.27 19.71 -5.34
C CYS A 77 -0.83 20.63 -5.87
N GLY A 78 -1.26 21.61 -5.07
CA GLY A 78 -2.46 22.39 -5.35
C GLY A 78 -3.70 21.49 -5.45
N GLU A 79 -4.44 21.59 -6.55
CA GLU A 79 -5.66 20.80 -6.79
C GLU A 79 -5.38 19.39 -7.33
N LYS A 80 -4.15 19.08 -7.73
CA LYS A 80 -3.79 17.77 -8.29
C LYS A 80 -3.31 16.82 -7.21
N THR A 81 -3.85 15.60 -7.21
CA THR A 81 -3.43 14.55 -6.28
C THR A 81 -3.05 13.29 -7.04
N ALA A 82 -1.96 12.64 -6.65
CA ALA A 82 -1.57 11.37 -7.25
C ALA A 82 -2.55 10.27 -6.84
N ARG A 83 -3.04 9.50 -7.82
CA ARG A 83 -3.98 8.39 -7.59
C ARG A 83 -3.51 7.13 -8.28
N LEU A 84 -3.68 6.00 -7.61
CA LEU A 84 -3.38 4.68 -8.11
C LEU A 84 -4.68 3.96 -8.44
N THR A 85 -4.64 3.15 -9.50
CA THR A 85 -5.70 2.18 -9.81
C THR A 85 -5.11 0.77 -9.86
N VAL A 86 -5.94 -0.22 -9.56
CA VAL A 86 -5.58 -1.63 -9.61
C VAL A 86 -6.04 -2.19 -10.95
N THR A 87 -5.10 -2.71 -11.73
CA THR A 87 -5.40 -3.41 -12.99
C THR A 87 -4.97 -4.88 -12.91
N PRO A 88 -5.80 -5.84 -13.32
CA PRO A 88 -5.38 -7.24 -13.38
C PRO A 88 -4.31 -7.47 -14.45
N GLN A 89 -3.44 -8.43 -14.20
CA GLN A 89 -2.44 -8.93 -15.14
C GLN A 89 -2.49 -10.47 -15.19
N GLN A 90 -1.94 -11.07 -16.25
CA GLN A 90 -1.84 -12.52 -16.38
C GLN A 90 -1.13 -13.17 -15.18
N GLY A 91 -1.50 -14.41 -14.87
CA GLY A 91 -0.89 -15.18 -13.78
C GLY A 91 -1.39 -14.81 -12.38
N GLY A 92 -2.50 -14.08 -12.26
CA GLY A 92 -3.08 -13.70 -10.96
C GLY A 92 -2.40 -12.52 -10.28
N ALA A 93 -1.45 -11.86 -10.97
CA ALA A 93 -0.88 -10.61 -10.53
C ALA A 93 -1.87 -9.46 -10.72
N LEU A 94 -1.79 -8.47 -9.84
CA LEU A 94 -2.41 -7.18 -10.01
C LEU A 94 -1.32 -6.11 -10.08
N VAL A 95 -1.63 -4.99 -10.72
CA VAL A 95 -0.68 -3.90 -10.92
C VAL A 95 -1.30 -2.61 -10.44
N LEU A 96 -0.61 -1.93 -9.52
CA LEU A 96 -0.90 -0.55 -9.19
C LEU A 96 -0.33 0.35 -10.27
N ARG A 97 -1.17 1.16 -10.90
CA ARG A 97 -0.79 2.12 -11.94
C ARG A 97 -1.22 3.52 -11.55
N TYR A 98 -0.45 4.53 -11.93
CA TYR A 98 -0.87 5.92 -11.76
C TYR A 98 -2.07 6.22 -12.67
N ALA A 99 -3.23 6.40 -12.06
CA ALA A 99 -4.44 6.89 -12.72
C ALA A 99 -4.47 8.43 -12.81
N GLU A 100 -3.89 9.08 -11.80
CA GLU A 100 -3.66 10.52 -11.78
C GLU A 100 -2.27 10.80 -11.20
N THR A 101 -1.63 11.89 -11.61
CA THR A 101 -0.35 12.34 -11.07
C THR A 101 -0.50 13.77 -10.54
N ALA A 102 0.14 14.04 -9.41
CA ALA A 102 0.13 15.36 -8.78
C ALA A 102 1.02 16.35 -9.54
N ARG A 103 2.14 15.88 -10.12
CA ARG A 103 3.09 16.75 -10.83
C ARG A 103 3.73 16.10 -12.05
N ASN A 104 4.34 14.92 -11.90
CA ASN A 104 5.06 14.26 -12.98
C ASN A 104 4.08 13.53 -13.91
N THR A 105 3.73 14.16 -15.03
CA THR A 105 2.81 13.58 -16.02
C THR A 105 3.38 12.35 -16.73
N GLU A 106 4.70 12.14 -16.74
CA GLU A 106 5.32 10.95 -17.34
C GLU A 106 4.97 9.67 -16.58
N LEU A 107 4.56 9.78 -15.31
CA LEU A 107 4.13 8.63 -14.51
C LEU A 107 2.72 8.14 -14.91
N MET A 108 1.93 8.95 -15.62
CA MET A 108 0.56 8.60 -15.98
C MET A 108 0.49 7.23 -16.70
N GLY A 109 -0.32 6.32 -16.19
CA GLY A 109 -0.47 4.94 -16.70
C GLY A 109 0.72 4.01 -16.42
N ARG A 110 1.87 4.52 -15.96
CA ARG A 110 3.03 3.70 -15.60
C ARG A 110 2.72 2.82 -14.41
N LYS A 111 3.34 1.64 -14.40
CA LYS A 111 3.33 0.72 -13.25
C LYS A 111 4.02 1.40 -12.07
N ALA A 112 3.32 1.50 -10.95
CA ALA A 112 3.88 1.85 -9.66
C ALA A 112 4.45 0.61 -8.96
N LEU A 113 3.61 -0.42 -8.75
CA LEU A 113 3.97 -1.64 -8.02
C LEU A 113 3.21 -2.85 -8.60
N THR A 114 3.76 -4.04 -8.37
CA THR A 114 3.04 -5.30 -8.56
C THR A 114 2.52 -5.78 -7.21
N ILE A 115 1.26 -6.22 -7.15
CA ILE A 115 0.66 -6.80 -5.94
C ILE A 115 0.03 -8.16 -6.27
N VAL A 116 -0.09 -9.01 -5.25
CA VAL A 116 -0.86 -10.25 -5.29
C VAL A 116 -1.80 -10.29 -4.10
N GLU A 117 -3.01 -10.81 -4.30
CA GLU A 117 -4.01 -10.97 -3.25
C GLU A 117 -4.20 -12.46 -2.94
N SER A 118 -3.92 -12.88 -1.69
CA SER A 118 -4.22 -14.22 -1.20
C SER A 118 -4.09 -14.29 0.33
N ASN A 119 -4.82 -15.22 0.94
CA ASN A 119 -4.64 -15.58 2.34
C ASN A 119 -4.28 -17.07 2.44
N PRO A 120 -3.03 -17.43 2.77
CA PRO A 120 -1.90 -16.56 3.11
C PRO A 120 -1.15 -15.99 1.88
N ALA A 121 -0.68 -14.74 2.01
CA ALA A 121 -0.08 -14.00 0.88
C ALA A 121 1.18 -14.65 0.29
N HIS A 122 1.97 -15.35 1.10
CA HIS A 122 3.20 -16.02 0.66
C HIS A 122 2.95 -17.05 -0.44
N LEU A 123 1.77 -17.71 -0.45
CA LEU A 123 1.42 -18.67 -1.49
C LEU A 123 1.23 -17.99 -2.85
N ALA A 124 0.55 -16.84 -2.89
CA ALA A 124 0.38 -16.12 -4.14
C ALA A 124 1.69 -15.51 -4.64
N VAL A 125 2.54 -15.04 -3.73
CA VAL A 125 3.89 -14.60 -4.11
C VAL A 125 4.70 -15.76 -4.68
N TYR A 126 4.70 -16.93 -4.04
CA TYR A 126 5.37 -18.12 -4.56
C TYR A 126 4.83 -18.51 -5.94
N THR A 127 3.50 -18.59 -6.09
CA THR A 127 2.86 -18.93 -7.37
C THR A 127 3.23 -17.95 -8.47
N LEU A 128 3.20 -16.64 -8.20
CA LEU A 128 3.56 -15.62 -9.18
C LEU A 128 5.06 -15.67 -9.51
N ALA A 129 5.93 -15.79 -8.51
CA ALA A 129 7.38 -15.75 -8.70
C ALA A 129 7.93 -17.02 -9.37
N SER A 130 7.27 -18.17 -9.17
CA SER A 130 7.59 -19.43 -9.84
C SER A 130 6.89 -19.61 -11.19
N ALA A 131 5.97 -18.71 -11.56
CA ALA A 131 5.23 -18.82 -12.80
C ALA A 131 6.17 -18.82 -14.02
N GLY A 132 6.11 -19.91 -14.80
CA GLY A 132 6.94 -20.09 -15.99
C GLY A 132 8.36 -20.61 -15.73
N LEU A 133 8.76 -20.85 -14.48
CA LEU A 133 10.04 -21.49 -14.17
C LEU A 133 9.95 -23.01 -14.34
N PRO A 134 10.96 -23.67 -14.96
CA PRO A 134 11.08 -25.12 -14.96
C PRO A 134 11.08 -25.71 -13.53
N GLN A 135 10.53 -26.91 -13.36
CA GLN A 135 10.44 -27.58 -12.05
C GLN A 135 11.78 -27.62 -11.28
N PRO A 136 12.94 -27.90 -11.92
CA PRO A 136 14.22 -27.87 -11.21
C PRO A 136 14.61 -26.49 -10.67
N GLN A 137 14.22 -25.40 -11.34
CA GLN A 137 14.47 -24.04 -10.84
C GLN A 137 13.50 -23.69 -9.70
N THR A 138 12.22 -24.02 -9.88
CA THR A 138 11.16 -23.80 -8.88
C THR A 138 11.46 -24.48 -7.54
N GLN A 139 12.10 -25.65 -7.55
CA GLN A 139 12.48 -26.38 -6.33
C GLN A 139 13.67 -25.76 -5.58
N ARG A 140 14.51 -24.98 -6.26
CA ARG A 140 15.71 -24.34 -5.67
C ARG A 140 15.43 -22.95 -5.09
N CYS A 141 14.41 -22.28 -5.63
CA CYS A 141 14.00 -20.95 -5.23
C CYS A 141 12.97 -20.98 -4.10
N ALA A 142 13.11 -20.05 -3.15
CA ALA A 142 12.17 -19.92 -2.04
C ALA A 142 12.06 -18.47 -1.59
N LEU A 143 10.96 -18.13 -0.90
CA LEU A 143 10.87 -16.89 -0.15
C LEU A 143 11.78 -16.96 1.08
N ARG A 144 12.63 -15.95 1.24
CA ARG A 144 13.66 -15.88 2.28
C ARG A 144 13.71 -14.47 2.86
N THR A 145 14.07 -14.35 4.13
CA THR A 145 14.46 -13.06 4.70
C THR A 145 15.79 -12.62 4.07
N PRO A 146 15.88 -11.42 3.48
CA PRO A 146 17.12 -10.94 2.89
C PRO A 146 18.20 -10.73 3.97
N ARG A 147 19.46 -10.85 3.56
CA ARG A 147 20.63 -10.51 4.38
C ARG A 147 21.28 -9.26 3.80
N GLY A 148 21.56 -8.27 4.65
CA GLY A 148 22.23 -7.03 4.26
C GLY A 148 21.51 -5.78 4.79
N GLU A 149 22.22 -4.66 4.78
CA GLU A 149 21.66 -3.35 5.11
C GLU A 149 20.72 -2.87 3.98
N GLY A 150 19.76 -2.00 4.32
CA GLY A 150 18.87 -1.35 3.36
C GLY A 150 17.52 -2.01 3.10
N TYR A 151 17.30 -3.25 3.56
CA TYR A 151 15.98 -3.88 3.50
C TYR A 151 15.11 -3.54 4.72
N PRO A 152 13.80 -3.30 4.54
CA PRO A 152 12.85 -3.28 5.65
C PRO A 152 12.86 -4.58 6.46
N TYR A 153 12.53 -4.51 7.76
CA TYR A 153 12.56 -5.68 8.65
C TYR A 153 11.55 -6.77 8.26
N ASP A 154 10.48 -6.39 7.55
CA ASP A 154 9.41 -7.26 7.06
C ASP A 154 9.57 -7.63 5.57
N ALA A 155 10.75 -7.38 5.00
CA ALA A 155 11.06 -7.72 3.63
C ALA A 155 11.35 -9.21 3.43
N PHE A 156 10.96 -9.71 2.27
CA PHE A 156 11.25 -11.04 1.77
C PHE A 156 11.85 -10.94 0.37
N VAL A 157 12.68 -11.90 0.00
CA VAL A 157 13.21 -12.05 -1.36
C VAL A 157 12.91 -13.46 -1.85
N TYR A 158 12.54 -13.60 -3.13
CA TYR A 158 12.46 -14.90 -3.78
C TYR A 158 13.83 -15.21 -4.38
N ASP A 159 14.56 -16.15 -3.78
CA ASP A 159 15.98 -16.33 -4.07
C ASP A 159 16.46 -17.77 -3.81
N LEU A 160 17.63 -18.08 -4.36
CA LEU A 160 18.38 -19.29 -4.08
C LEU A 160 18.86 -19.31 -2.62
N ALA A 161 19.28 -20.48 -2.16
CA ALA A 161 19.99 -20.59 -0.89
C ALA A 161 21.27 -19.74 -0.91
N ALA A 162 21.69 -19.20 0.25
CA ALA A 162 22.83 -18.27 0.33
C ALA A 162 24.17 -18.86 -0.18
N SER A 163 24.34 -20.19 -0.12
CA SER A 163 25.50 -20.88 -0.70
C SER A 163 25.48 -20.88 -2.22
N GLU A 164 24.30 -20.98 -2.83
CA GLU A 164 24.11 -21.03 -4.29
C GLU A 164 24.06 -19.63 -4.92
N SER A 165 23.46 -18.66 -4.23
CA SER A 165 23.35 -17.28 -4.75
C SER A 165 24.69 -16.58 -4.91
N ARG A 166 25.71 -16.95 -4.12
CA ARG A 166 27.09 -16.43 -4.25
C ARG A 166 27.82 -16.92 -5.49
N VAL A 167 27.39 -18.05 -6.05
CA VAL A 167 28.08 -18.73 -7.15
C VAL A 167 27.40 -18.44 -8.49
N THR A 168 26.11 -18.09 -8.47
CA THR A 168 25.33 -17.85 -9.68
C THR A 168 25.52 -16.40 -10.17
N ALA A 169 25.77 -16.22 -11.46
CA ALA A 169 25.83 -14.87 -12.05
C ALA A 169 24.42 -14.25 -12.05
N ALA A 170 24.32 -12.96 -11.70
CA ALA A 170 23.04 -12.24 -11.67
C ALA A 170 22.28 -12.28 -13.01
N LEU A 171 23.00 -12.47 -14.13
CA LEU A 171 22.46 -12.49 -15.49
C LEU A 171 21.56 -13.71 -15.78
N ASP A 172 21.67 -14.81 -15.03
CA ASP A 172 20.93 -16.04 -15.31
C ASP A 172 19.50 -16.05 -14.75
N LEU A 173 19.10 -15.01 -14.00
CA LEU A 173 17.77 -14.87 -13.39
C LEU A 173 17.21 -16.19 -12.80
N PRO A 174 17.96 -16.90 -11.95
CA PRO A 174 17.65 -18.29 -11.57
C PRO A 174 16.29 -18.47 -10.89
N CYS A 175 15.74 -17.40 -10.31
CA CYS A 175 14.44 -17.38 -9.64
C CYS A 175 13.42 -16.47 -10.35
N GLY A 176 13.61 -16.22 -11.64
CA GLY A 176 12.66 -15.49 -12.47
C GLY A 176 12.65 -13.97 -12.24
N PRO A 177 11.72 -13.24 -12.90
CA PRO A 177 11.69 -11.78 -12.94
C PRO A 177 11.26 -11.13 -11.61
N PHE A 178 10.71 -11.92 -10.70
CA PHE A 178 10.31 -11.51 -9.35
C PHE A 178 11.30 -11.96 -8.28
N GLY A 179 12.41 -12.59 -8.70
CA GLY A 179 13.49 -12.99 -7.83
C GLY A 179 14.48 -11.87 -7.58
N ARG A 180 15.23 -11.97 -6.48
CA ARG A 180 16.22 -10.95 -6.07
C ARG A 180 17.23 -10.60 -7.15
N SER A 181 17.67 -11.61 -7.91
CA SER A 181 18.67 -11.45 -8.97
C SER A 181 18.17 -10.65 -10.17
N ALA A 182 16.85 -10.44 -10.31
CA ALA A 182 16.28 -9.75 -11.47
C ALA A 182 16.58 -8.26 -11.51
N TRP A 183 16.58 -7.62 -10.35
CA TRP A 183 16.83 -6.18 -10.23
C TRP A 183 17.47 -5.87 -8.89
N PRO A 184 18.38 -4.89 -8.83
CA PRO A 184 18.90 -4.40 -7.56
C PRO A 184 17.75 -3.89 -6.68
N ASP A 185 17.92 -4.03 -5.37
CA ASP A 185 17.02 -3.49 -4.35
C ASP A 185 15.53 -3.89 -4.52
N THR A 186 15.28 -5.08 -5.09
CA THR A 186 13.95 -5.68 -5.12
C THR A 186 13.66 -6.50 -3.88
N TYR A 187 12.42 -6.43 -3.43
CA TYR A 187 11.91 -7.25 -2.33
C TYR A 187 10.38 -7.31 -2.36
N TRP A 188 9.85 -8.25 -1.60
CA TRP A 188 8.44 -8.42 -1.30
C TRP A 188 8.17 -7.96 0.12
N ARG A 189 7.06 -7.27 0.37
CA ARG A 189 6.47 -7.15 1.71
C ARG A 189 5.15 -7.88 1.75
N LEU A 190 4.89 -8.56 2.86
CA LEU A 190 3.70 -9.37 3.07
C LEU A 190 2.89 -8.78 4.22
N PHE A 191 1.67 -8.33 3.96
CA PHE A 191 0.80 -7.79 5.00
C PHE A 191 -0.67 -7.93 4.61
N SER A 192 -1.54 -8.11 5.61
CA SER A 192 -3.01 -8.08 5.47
C SER A 192 -3.59 -8.87 4.27
N GLY A 193 -3.02 -10.04 3.98
CA GLY A 193 -3.47 -10.91 2.89
C GLY A 193 -3.11 -10.41 1.49
N ILE A 194 -2.07 -9.57 1.37
CA ILE A 194 -1.46 -9.19 0.10
C ILE A 194 0.07 -9.33 0.15
N GLY A 195 0.67 -9.55 -1.02
CA GLY A 195 2.11 -9.43 -1.23
C GLY A 195 2.39 -8.28 -2.20
N VAL A 196 3.30 -7.39 -1.84
CA VAL A 196 3.68 -6.23 -2.66
C VAL A 196 5.12 -6.36 -3.10
N TYR A 197 5.37 -6.32 -4.41
CA TYR A 197 6.71 -6.33 -4.99
C TYR A 197 7.22 -4.92 -5.18
N PHE A 198 8.25 -4.57 -4.43
CA PHE A 198 8.98 -3.32 -4.53
C PHE A 198 10.12 -3.51 -5.52
N GLN A 199 10.14 -2.63 -6.52
CA GLN A 199 11.21 -2.54 -7.50
C GLN A 199 11.67 -1.08 -7.53
N SER A 200 12.86 -0.81 -7.02
CA SER A 200 13.47 0.51 -7.11
C SER A 200 13.86 0.77 -8.57
N ALA A 201 13.08 1.57 -9.29
CA ALA A 201 13.33 1.93 -10.68
C ALA A 201 14.07 3.28 -10.83
N GLY A 202 14.57 3.85 -9.73
CA GLY A 202 15.15 5.21 -9.72
C GLY A 202 14.13 6.35 -9.88
N ASP A 203 12.88 6.03 -10.25
CA ASP A 203 11.77 6.98 -10.28
C ASP A 203 11.42 7.44 -8.85
N ARG A 204 11.25 8.75 -8.63
CA ARG A 204 10.69 9.27 -7.37
C ARG A 204 9.16 9.11 -7.40
N PRO A 205 8.57 8.18 -6.63
CA PRO A 205 7.14 7.96 -6.67
C PRO A 205 6.39 9.17 -6.10
N GLU A 206 5.17 9.40 -6.59
CA GLU A 206 4.28 10.44 -6.04
C GLU A 206 3.35 9.91 -4.93
N PHE A 207 3.73 8.79 -4.31
CA PHE A 207 3.12 8.23 -3.14
C PHE A 207 4.21 7.61 -2.26
N ASP A 208 3.93 7.45 -0.97
CA ASP A 208 4.79 6.74 -0.03
C ASP A 208 4.59 5.22 -0.21
N PRO A 209 5.57 4.49 -0.77
CA PRO A 209 5.42 3.05 -0.97
C PRO A 209 5.37 2.27 0.35
N GLU A 210 5.87 2.83 1.45
CA GLU A 210 5.84 2.17 2.75
C GLU A 210 4.51 2.36 3.48
N SER A 211 3.68 3.31 3.05
CA SER A 211 2.39 3.65 3.66
C SER A 211 1.25 2.68 3.36
N LEU A 212 1.46 1.73 2.45
CA LEU A 212 0.43 0.82 1.97
C LEU A 212 -0.20 0.03 3.10
N THR A 213 -1.53 0.14 3.25
CA THR A 213 -2.30 -0.55 4.29
C THR A 213 -3.60 -1.07 3.71
N VAL A 214 -3.95 -2.34 3.98
CA VAL A 214 -5.26 -2.87 3.57
C VAL A 214 -6.31 -2.50 4.61
N PHE A 215 -7.40 -1.89 4.15
CA PHE A 215 -8.58 -1.60 4.93
C PHE A 215 -9.76 -2.44 4.45
N LYS A 216 -10.56 -2.92 5.41
CA LYS A 216 -11.84 -3.56 5.17
C LYS A 216 -12.88 -2.81 6.02
N PRO A 217 -13.88 -2.18 5.40
CA PRO A 217 -14.99 -1.55 6.13
C PRO A 217 -15.71 -2.55 7.05
#